data_AF-A0ABD1CPX0-F1
#
_entry.id   AF-A0ABD1CPX0-F1
#
_cell.length_a   1.000
_cell.length_b   1.000
_cell.length_c   1.000
_cell.angle_alpha   90.00
_cell.angle_beta   90.00
_cell.angle_gamma   90.00
#
_symmetry.space_group_name_H-M   'P 1'
#
loop_
_entity.id
_entity.type
_entity.pdbx_description
1 polymer ?
#
loop_
_entity_poly.entity_id
_entity_poly.type
_entity_poly.pdbx_seq_one_letter_code
_entity_poly.pdbx_strand_id
1 'polypeptide(L)'
;MKQLGKDSIRQMEMMRFYLQLKQDPHGPNLALFVGNLPPGLSQRNYEHILTEFLGFENKFSSIGPIYYEYGSLVITYENASKAVRAFQALRESRYEDKNLLVLLLPNIEPSMVPSGVQPLLVFVNVKSGGCQGAELISSFRKLLNPYQVFDLDNGGPLPGLYVFRHIQDYKILVCGGDGTIGWVLQCLDNVGQDSECSSPPCAIVPLGTGNDLARVLRWGAGYTGGEDPLNLLRDVIDAEEIRLDRWTVVFHPEDKPEDAAPKPSTNSAVGSGGTQSEDNSQIFVMNNYFGIGIDADLCLDFHNAREENPNKFNSRLHNKGVYVKMGLRKMVGRKMIKELHKELRLEVDGKVVDLPPVEGIIILNILSWGSGANPWGPEKEDQFSKPNHWDGMLEVVGVTGVVHLGQIQSGLRSAMRIAQGGHIKIHLHTDIPVQVDGEPWVQSPGDVVVLKSALKATMLKKMKGKMKRRNTEPTMQVMGPSGIQMTLAAPQEPEEVDSNNTDF
;
A
#
# COMPACT_ATOMS: atom_id res chain seq x y z
N MET A 1 29.10 -28.26 -48.63
CA MET A 1 29.97 -27.32 -47.91
C MET A 1 30.20 -26.01 -48.69
N LYS A 2 30.88 -26.00 -49.84
CA LYS A 2 31.15 -24.74 -50.59
C LYS A 2 29.90 -24.01 -51.11
N GLN A 3 28.85 -24.74 -51.50
CA GLN A 3 27.59 -24.16 -51.99
C GLN A 3 26.80 -23.47 -50.86
N LEU A 4 26.65 -24.18 -49.72
CA LEU A 4 26.03 -23.65 -48.50
C LEU A 4 26.69 -22.36 -48.01
N GLY A 5 28.02 -22.26 -48.08
CA GLY A 5 28.73 -21.03 -47.72
C GLY A 5 28.40 -19.85 -48.64
N LYS A 6 28.28 -20.09 -49.95
CA LYS A 6 27.90 -19.05 -50.93
C LYS A 6 26.46 -18.59 -50.76
N ASP A 7 25.55 -19.52 -50.50
CA ASP A 7 24.13 -19.19 -50.29
C ASP A 7 23.91 -18.43 -48.97
N SER A 8 24.70 -18.74 -47.94
CA SER A 8 24.65 -18.04 -46.65
C SER A 8 25.18 -16.60 -46.74
N ILE A 9 26.27 -16.39 -47.48
CA ILE A 9 26.80 -15.04 -47.75
C ILE A 9 25.80 -14.22 -48.58
N ARG A 10 25.20 -14.82 -49.61
CA ARG A 10 24.18 -14.15 -50.43
C ARG A 10 22.93 -13.77 -49.62
N GLN A 11 22.50 -14.60 -48.67
CA GLN A 11 21.41 -14.26 -47.75
C GLN A 11 21.79 -13.12 -46.79
N MET A 12 23.03 -13.10 -46.30
CA MET A 12 23.55 -12.01 -45.47
C MET A 12 23.58 -10.68 -46.24
N GLU A 13 24.02 -10.68 -47.50
CA GLU A 13 24.06 -9.47 -48.35
C GLU A 13 22.67 -8.94 -48.73
N MET A 14 21.65 -9.81 -48.79
CA MET A 14 20.26 -9.41 -49.05
C MET A 14 19.48 -9.03 -47.78
N MET A 15 20.05 -9.24 -46.58
CA MET A 15 19.43 -8.85 -45.32
C MET A 15 19.62 -7.35 -45.08
N ARG A 16 18.52 -6.60 -45.15
CA ARG A 16 18.52 -5.13 -44.98
C ARG A 16 18.67 -4.68 -43.53
N PHE A 17 18.37 -5.56 -42.59
CA PHE A 17 18.57 -5.40 -41.16
C PHE A 17 19.08 -6.73 -40.60
N TYR A 18 20.06 -6.68 -39.71
CA TYR A 18 20.52 -7.83 -38.95
C TYR A 18 20.54 -7.45 -37.46
N LEU A 19 20.18 -8.40 -36.60
CA LEU A 19 20.33 -8.22 -35.16
C LEU A 19 21.81 -8.39 -34.81
N GLN A 20 22.44 -7.33 -34.35
CA GLN A 20 23.78 -7.38 -33.81
C GLN A 20 23.69 -7.50 -32.30
N LEU A 21 24.17 -8.62 -31.75
CA LEU A 21 24.45 -8.72 -30.32
C LEU A 21 25.57 -7.73 -30.00
N LYS A 22 25.21 -6.61 -29.38
CA LYS A 22 26.18 -5.69 -28.79
C LYS A 22 26.37 -6.12 -27.34
N GLN A 23 27.63 -6.29 -26.94
CA GLN A 23 27.95 -6.54 -25.53
C GLN A 23 27.47 -5.33 -24.72
N ASP A 24 26.72 -5.60 -23.66
CA ASP A 24 26.31 -4.55 -22.72
C ASP A 24 27.58 -3.95 -22.10
N PRO A 25 27.86 -2.65 -22.31
CA PRO A 25 29.06 -2.00 -21.78
C PRO A 25 29.07 -1.94 -20.24
N HIS A 26 27.97 -2.27 -19.56
CA HIS A 26 27.82 -2.18 -18.12
C HIS A 26 27.98 -3.55 -17.42
N GLY A 27 28.31 -4.59 -18.19
CA GLY A 27 28.61 -5.92 -17.71
C GLY A 27 27.34 -6.72 -17.35
N PRO A 28 27.36 -8.05 -17.51
CA PRO A 28 26.20 -8.89 -17.23
C PRO A 28 26.09 -9.18 -15.72
N ASN A 29 25.85 -8.16 -14.90
CA ASN A 29 25.50 -8.36 -13.51
C ASN A 29 24.02 -8.76 -13.43
N LEU A 30 23.77 -10.07 -13.56
CA LEU A 30 22.42 -10.62 -13.42
C LEU A 30 22.12 -10.85 -11.94
N ALA A 31 21.02 -10.27 -11.47
CA ALA A 31 20.53 -10.47 -10.12
C ALA A 31 19.41 -11.51 -10.11
N LEU A 32 19.48 -12.45 -9.18
CA LEU A 32 18.40 -13.38 -8.86
C LEU A 32 17.87 -13.04 -7.47
N PHE A 33 16.57 -12.72 -7.38
CA PHE A 33 15.86 -12.73 -6.11
C PHE A 33 15.59 -14.18 -5.72
N VAL A 34 15.89 -14.54 -4.48
CA VAL A 34 15.52 -15.83 -3.91
C VAL A 34 14.72 -15.58 -2.63
N GLY A 35 13.50 -16.10 -2.58
CA GLY A 35 12.58 -15.99 -1.45
C GLY A 35 11.99 -17.34 -1.05
N ASN A 36 11.04 -17.29 -0.10
CA ASN A 36 10.49 -18.47 0.59
C ASN A 36 11.53 -19.25 1.40
N LEU A 37 12.61 -18.59 1.85
CA LEU A 37 13.54 -19.17 2.82
C LEU A 37 13.03 -18.86 4.25
N PRO A 38 13.53 -19.55 5.29
CA PRO A 38 13.18 -19.20 6.67
C PRO A 38 13.65 -17.78 7.01
N PRO A 39 12.83 -16.97 7.70
CA PRO A 39 13.24 -15.64 8.14
C PRO A 39 14.26 -15.70 9.29
N GLY A 40 15.00 -14.61 9.49
CA GLY A 40 15.91 -14.43 10.64
C GLY A 40 17.21 -15.25 10.61
N LEU A 41 17.51 -15.96 9.52
CA LEU A 41 18.75 -16.72 9.41
C LEU A 41 19.95 -15.80 9.16
N SER A 42 21.13 -16.18 9.66
CA SER A 42 22.37 -15.47 9.33
C SER A 42 22.72 -15.58 7.84
N GLN A 43 23.48 -14.62 7.31
CA GLN A 43 23.97 -14.66 5.92
C GLN A 43 24.68 -15.98 5.59
N ARG A 44 25.49 -16.50 6.50
CA ARG A 44 26.21 -17.77 6.32
C ARG A 44 25.27 -18.95 6.16
N ASN A 45 24.15 -18.96 6.89
CA ASN A 45 23.14 -20.01 6.78
C ASN A 45 22.41 -19.92 5.44
N TYR A 46 22.03 -18.72 4.97
CA TYR A 46 21.47 -18.55 3.63
C TYR A 46 22.45 -19.00 2.54
N GLU A 47 23.72 -18.59 2.62
CA GLU A 47 24.76 -19.02 1.68
C GLU A 47 24.89 -20.54 1.64
N HIS A 48 24.87 -21.19 2.81
CA HIS A 48 24.95 -22.64 2.92
C HIS A 48 23.77 -23.32 2.20
N ILE A 49 22.54 -22.92 2.52
CA ILE A 49 21.31 -23.45 1.89
C ILE A 49 21.39 -23.32 0.37
N LEU A 50 21.74 -22.14 -0.15
CA LEU A 50 21.82 -21.92 -1.59
C LEU A 50 22.94 -22.74 -2.25
N THR A 51 24.08 -22.89 -1.58
CA THR A 51 25.21 -23.65 -2.13
C THR A 51 24.92 -25.14 -2.19
N GLU A 52 24.11 -25.68 -1.28
CA GLU A 52 23.64 -27.08 -1.35
C GLU A 52 22.82 -27.35 -2.61
N PHE A 53 21.93 -26.45 -2.99
CA PHE A 53 21.14 -26.58 -4.22
C PHE A 53 21.94 -26.31 -5.50
N LEU A 54 22.87 -25.34 -5.46
CA LEU A 54 23.60 -24.90 -6.64
C LEU A 54 24.83 -25.76 -6.95
N GLY A 55 25.43 -26.37 -5.93
CA GLY A 55 26.76 -26.95 -5.99
C GLY A 55 27.85 -25.90 -6.22
N PHE A 56 29.11 -26.33 -6.11
CA PHE A 56 30.27 -25.44 -6.25
C PHE A 56 30.35 -24.79 -7.65
N GLU A 57 29.96 -25.54 -8.69
CA GLU A 57 30.06 -25.10 -10.09
C GLU A 57 29.13 -23.94 -10.44
N ASN A 58 27.96 -23.84 -9.78
CA ASN A 58 26.98 -22.78 -10.01
C ASN A 58 26.91 -21.76 -8.87
N LYS A 59 27.90 -21.71 -7.97
CA LYS A 59 27.95 -20.71 -6.89
C LYS A 59 27.92 -19.27 -7.43
N PHE A 60 27.05 -18.41 -6.90
CA PHE A 60 26.94 -16.99 -7.26
C PHE A 60 28.25 -16.21 -7.05
N SER A 61 28.37 -15.05 -7.72
CA SER A 61 29.51 -14.13 -7.60
C SER A 61 29.49 -13.38 -6.28
N SER A 62 28.32 -12.90 -5.85
CA SER A 62 28.16 -12.24 -4.54
C SER A 62 26.73 -12.34 -4.00
N ILE A 63 26.58 -12.07 -2.71
CA ILE A 63 25.28 -11.87 -2.04
C ILE A 63 25.06 -10.38 -1.89
N GLY A 64 23.93 -9.89 -2.40
CA GLY A 64 23.46 -8.52 -2.21
C GLY A 64 22.64 -8.36 -0.93
N PRO A 65 21.61 -7.48 -0.93
CA PRO A 65 20.76 -7.28 0.23
C PRO A 65 20.08 -8.57 0.69
N ILE A 66 19.97 -8.72 2.02
CA ILE A 66 19.27 -9.81 2.69
C ILE A 66 18.11 -9.18 3.47
N TYR A 67 16.90 -9.63 3.16
CA TYR A 67 15.68 -9.19 3.81
C TYR A 67 15.29 -10.23 4.87
N TYR A 68 15.94 -10.15 6.03
CA TYR A 68 15.86 -11.16 7.09
C TYR A 68 14.43 -11.45 7.55
N GLU A 69 13.60 -10.43 7.73
CA GLU A 69 12.19 -10.56 8.14
C GLU A 69 11.34 -11.30 7.11
N TYR A 70 11.75 -11.28 5.84
CA TYR A 70 11.03 -11.86 4.72
C TYR A 70 11.61 -13.19 4.25
N GLY A 71 12.74 -13.64 4.84
CA GLY A 71 13.40 -14.87 4.41
C GLY A 71 13.75 -14.83 2.93
N SER A 72 14.36 -13.73 2.48
CA SER A 72 14.73 -13.54 1.08
C SER A 72 16.02 -12.76 0.93
N LEU A 73 16.68 -12.93 -0.21
CA LEU A 73 17.94 -12.27 -0.54
C LEU A 73 18.10 -12.13 -2.04
N VAL A 74 19.03 -11.28 -2.44
CA VAL A 74 19.47 -11.18 -3.84
C VAL A 74 20.87 -11.75 -4.00
N ILE A 75 21.08 -12.61 -4.99
CA ILE A 75 22.40 -13.10 -5.39
C ILE A 75 22.73 -12.60 -6.80
N THR A 76 24.00 -12.33 -7.07
CA THR A 76 24.43 -11.81 -8.39
C THR A 76 25.39 -12.74 -9.09
N TYR A 77 25.37 -12.70 -10.42
CA TYR A 77 26.24 -13.46 -11.31
C TYR A 77 26.83 -12.53 -12.35
N GLU A 78 28.14 -12.66 -12.58
CA GLU A 78 28.86 -12.01 -13.69
C GLU A 78 28.81 -12.84 -14.98
N ASN A 79 28.27 -14.07 -14.94
CA ASN A 79 28.19 -14.96 -16.09
C ASN A 79 26.74 -15.36 -16.35
N ALA A 80 26.21 -14.96 -17.50
CA ALA A 80 24.82 -15.20 -17.87
C ALA A 80 24.45 -16.70 -17.93
N SER A 81 25.32 -17.54 -18.51
CA SER A 81 25.08 -18.98 -18.60
C SER A 81 25.04 -19.63 -17.22
N LYS A 82 25.89 -19.19 -16.29
CA LYS A 82 25.90 -19.65 -14.89
C LYS A 82 24.64 -19.22 -14.15
N ALA A 83 24.21 -17.97 -14.33
CA ALA A 83 22.98 -17.44 -13.75
C ALA A 83 21.74 -18.23 -14.20
N VAL A 84 21.64 -18.57 -15.49
CA VAL A 84 20.51 -19.34 -16.03
C VAL A 84 20.46 -20.75 -15.44
N ARG A 85 21.60 -21.44 -15.31
CA ARG A 85 21.66 -22.75 -14.66
C ARG A 85 21.26 -22.67 -13.19
N ALA A 86 21.77 -21.68 -12.48
CA ALA A 86 21.41 -21.42 -11.08
C ALA A 86 19.92 -21.12 -10.90
N PHE A 87 19.35 -20.30 -11.78
CA PHE A 87 17.93 -19.97 -11.79
C PHE A 87 17.07 -21.24 -11.95
N GLN A 88 17.41 -22.10 -12.91
CA GLN A 88 16.68 -23.35 -13.15
C GLN A 88 16.76 -24.28 -11.93
N ALA A 89 17.97 -24.50 -11.40
CA ALA A 89 18.18 -25.36 -10.24
C ALA A 89 17.41 -24.89 -9.00
N LEU A 90 17.51 -23.60 -8.67
CA LEU A 90 16.81 -23.04 -7.50
C LEU A 90 15.29 -23.05 -7.67
N ARG A 91 14.78 -22.75 -8.87
CA ARG A 91 13.32 -22.70 -9.12
C ARG A 91 12.64 -24.06 -8.98
N GLU A 92 13.37 -25.14 -9.23
CA GLU A 92 12.89 -26.52 -9.07
C GLU A 92 13.12 -27.07 -7.66
N SER A 93 13.84 -26.32 -6.81
CA SER A 93 14.21 -26.74 -5.47
C SER A 93 13.10 -26.45 -4.44
N ARG A 94 13.07 -27.27 -3.39
CA ARG A 94 12.19 -27.13 -2.23
C ARG A 94 12.99 -27.06 -0.95
N TYR A 95 12.56 -26.22 -0.02
CA TYR A 95 13.08 -26.12 1.33
C TYR A 95 11.91 -26.13 2.30
N GLU A 96 11.93 -27.01 3.32
CA GLU A 96 10.83 -27.16 4.30
C GLU A 96 9.44 -27.26 3.64
N ASP A 97 9.31 -28.13 2.64
CA ASP A 97 8.10 -28.39 1.85
C ASP A 97 7.56 -27.21 1.01
N LYS A 98 8.28 -26.08 0.96
CA LYS A 98 7.95 -24.93 0.12
C LYS A 98 8.87 -24.86 -1.09
N ASN A 99 8.31 -24.57 -2.27
CA ASN A 99 9.14 -24.24 -3.42
C ASN A 99 9.85 -22.91 -3.16
N LEU A 100 11.14 -22.84 -3.51
CA LEU A 100 11.85 -21.57 -3.51
C LEU A 100 11.21 -20.64 -4.55
N LEU A 101 11.04 -19.38 -4.17
CA LEU A 101 10.67 -18.34 -5.12
C LEU A 101 11.94 -17.79 -5.75
N VAL A 102 12.07 -17.87 -7.08
CA VAL A 102 13.25 -17.37 -7.77
C VAL A 102 12.83 -16.46 -8.92
N LEU A 103 13.34 -15.23 -8.94
CA LEU A 103 13.05 -14.24 -9.97
C LEU A 103 14.34 -13.72 -10.58
N LEU A 104 14.40 -13.65 -11.90
CA LEU A 104 15.44 -12.90 -12.61
C LEU A 104 15.07 -11.41 -12.56
N LEU A 105 15.92 -10.61 -11.94
CA LEU A 105 15.66 -9.18 -11.79
C LEU A 105 16.32 -8.39 -12.93
N PRO A 106 15.59 -7.47 -13.58
CA PRO A 106 16.17 -6.56 -14.56
C PRO A 106 17.12 -5.57 -13.88
N ASN A 107 18.10 -5.06 -14.63
CA ASN A 107 18.93 -3.96 -14.18
C ASN A 107 18.47 -2.67 -14.88
N ILE A 108 18.32 -1.58 -14.13
CA ILE A 108 18.07 -0.25 -14.70
C ILE A 108 19.36 0.52 -14.62
N GLU A 109 19.85 0.99 -15.76
CA GLU A 109 21.03 1.85 -15.82
C GLU A 109 20.62 3.30 -15.53
N PRO A 110 20.99 3.89 -14.37
CA PRO A 110 20.52 5.22 -13.99
C PRO A 110 20.99 6.29 -14.98
N SER A 111 22.19 6.13 -15.55
CA SER A 111 22.74 7.07 -16.53
C SER A 111 21.96 7.13 -17.86
N MET A 112 21.12 6.13 -18.12
CA MET A 112 20.25 6.09 -19.30
C MET A 112 18.86 6.70 -19.06
N VAL A 113 18.52 7.05 -17.82
CA VAL A 113 17.27 7.77 -17.52
C VAL A 113 17.45 9.24 -17.89
N PRO A 114 16.65 9.80 -18.83
CA PRO A 114 16.79 11.19 -19.22
C PRO A 114 16.52 12.14 -18.05
N SER A 115 17.26 13.26 -18.00
CA SER A 115 17.05 14.28 -16.96
C SER A 115 15.62 14.82 -16.96
N GLY A 116 15.02 14.93 -15.78
CA GLY A 116 13.64 15.39 -15.60
C GLY A 116 12.56 14.35 -15.87
N VAL A 117 12.94 13.11 -16.21
CA VAL A 117 12.00 11.99 -16.29
C VAL A 117 11.94 11.27 -14.95
N GLN A 118 10.73 11.01 -14.47
CA GLN A 118 10.47 10.20 -13.28
C GLN A 118 9.88 8.85 -13.72
N PRO A 119 10.65 7.75 -13.71
CA PRO A 119 10.13 6.42 -13.97
C PRO A 119 8.98 6.05 -13.02
N LEU A 120 8.10 5.16 -13.47
CA LEU A 120 7.00 4.64 -12.66
C LEU A 120 7.26 3.18 -12.31
N LEU A 121 7.28 2.86 -11.02
CA LEU A 121 7.25 1.50 -10.50
C LEU A 121 5.81 1.11 -10.16
N VAL A 122 5.30 0.03 -10.76
CA VAL A 122 3.91 -0.41 -10.55
C VAL A 122 3.90 -1.72 -9.77
N PHE A 123 3.20 -1.73 -8.64
CA PHE A 123 2.91 -2.93 -7.87
C PHE A 123 1.44 -3.32 -8.04
N VAL A 124 1.17 -4.59 -8.32
CA VAL A 124 -0.19 -5.10 -8.44
C VAL A 124 -0.39 -6.29 -7.51
N ASN A 125 -1.33 -6.17 -6.57
CA ASN A 125 -1.81 -7.30 -5.80
C ASN A 125 -2.88 -8.05 -6.60
N VAL A 126 -2.48 -9.12 -7.30
CA VAL A 126 -3.35 -9.87 -8.21
C VAL A 126 -4.50 -10.61 -7.50
N LYS A 127 -4.36 -10.91 -6.20
CA LYS A 127 -5.41 -11.52 -5.36
C LYS A 127 -6.47 -10.51 -4.91
N SER A 128 -6.20 -9.20 -5.01
CA SER A 128 -7.14 -8.17 -4.58
C SER A 128 -8.24 -7.88 -5.61
N GLY A 129 -9.37 -7.36 -5.13
CA GLY A 129 -10.45 -6.83 -5.99
C GLY A 129 -11.28 -7.88 -6.73
N GLY A 130 -11.28 -9.15 -6.32
CA GLY A 130 -12.06 -10.19 -7.00
C GLY A 130 -11.54 -10.48 -8.40
N CYS A 131 -10.23 -10.71 -8.53
CA CYS A 131 -9.49 -10.94 -9.78
C CYS A 131 -9.27 -9.72 -10.68
N GLN A 132 -9.71 -8.52 -10.30
CA GLN A 132 -9.41 -7.29 -11.06
C GLN A 132 -7.91 -6.99 -11.17
N GLY A 133 -7.11 -7.40 -10.18
CA GLY A 133 -5.66 -7.24 -10.23
C GLY A 133 -5.01 -7.99 -11.40
N ALA A 134 -5.55 -9.15 -11.79
CA ALA A 134 -5.04 -9.94 -12.92
C ALA A 134 -5.25 -9.24 -14.27
N GLU A 135 -6.36 -8.54 -14.44
CA GLU A 135 -6.62 -7.73 -15.65
C GLU A 135 -5.75 -6.47 -15.67
N LEU A 136 -5.59 -5.80 -14.53
CA LEU A 136 -4.76 -4.60 -14.41
C LEU A 136 -3.29 -4.87 -14.70
N ILE A 137 -2.72 -5.94 -14.14
CA ILE A 137 -1.31 -6.27 -14.40
C ILE A 137 -1.06 -6.56 -15.88
N SER A 138 -1.97 -7.27 -16.53
CA SER A 138 -1.92 -7.54 -17.98
C SER A 138 -2.00 -6.23 -18.78
N SER A 139 -2.86 -5.32 -18.38
CA SER A 139 -3.05 -4.03 -19.05
C SER A 139 -1.82 -3.12 -18.89
N PHE A 140 -1.29 -2.97 -17.66
CA PHE A 140 -0.10 -2.16 -17.44
C PHE A 140 1.13 -2.73 -18.14
N ARG A 141 1.30 -4.05 -18.21
CA ARG A 141 2.39 -4.67 -18.98
C ARG A 141 2.29 -4.46 -20.51
N LYS A 142 1.12 -4.09 -21.03
CA LYS A 142 0.94 -3.68 -22.44
C LYS A 142 1.24 -2.20 -22.66
N LEU A 143 1.01 -1.36 -21.65
CA LEU A 143 1.15 0.10 -21.74
C LEU A 143 2.53 0.60 -21.30
N LEU A 144 3.16 -0.11 -20.36
CA LEU A 144 4.46 0.21 -19.77
C LEU A 144 5.48 -0.88 -20.12
N ASN A 145 6.76 -0.62 -19.82
CA ASN A 145 7.75 -1.67 -19.87
C ASN A 145 7.38 -2.77 -18.85
N PRO A 146 7.24 -4.05 -19.25
CA PRO A 146 6.85 -5.12 -18.34
C PRO A 146 7.74 -5.26 -17.10
N TYR A 147 9.00 -4.86 -17.19
CA TYR A 147 9.98 -4.88 -16.10
C TYR A 147 9.79 -3.79 -15.05
N GLN A 148 8.83 -2.88 -15.25
CA GLN A 148 8.42 -1.88 -14.27
C GLN A 148 7.12 -2.30 -13.54
N VAL A 149 6.52 -3.43 -13.93
CA VAL A 149 5.21 -3.89 -13.42
C VAL A 149 5.35 -5.22 -12.68
N PHE A 150 5.33 -5.13 -11.35
CA PHE A 150 5.57 -6.23 -10.43
C PHE A 150 4.27 -6.79 -9.87
N ASP A 151 4.19 -8.12 -9.88
CA ASP A 151 3.14 -8.86 -9.20
C ASP A 151 3.57 -9.09 -7.75
N LEU A 152 2.78 -8.61 -6.80
CA LEU A 152 3.10 -8.73 -5.38
C LEU A 152 3.02 -10.16 -4.86
N ASP A 153 2.36 -11.09 -5.56
CA ASP A 153 2.42 -12.51 -5.21
C ASP A 153 3.81 -13.13 -5.47
N ASN A 154 4.62 -12.49 -6.31
CA ASN A 154 5.97 -12.93 -6.65
C ASN A 154 7.00 -12.18 -5.80
N GLY A 155 7.02 -12.45 -4.49
CA GLY A 155 8.06 -11.95 -3.59
C GLY A 155 7.80 -10.55 -3.03
N GLY A 156 6.58 -10.04 -3.22
CA GLY A 156 6.16 -8.76 -2.67
C GLY A 156 6.79 -7.54 -3.33
N PRO A 157 6.91 -6.42 -2.59
CA PRO A 157 7.46 -5.17 -3.12
C PRO A 157 8.99 -5.23 -3.33
N LEU A 158 9.70 -6.05 -2.55
CA LEU A 158 11.17 -6.06 -2.46
C LEU A 158 11.88 -6.25 -3.81
N PRO A 159 11.45 -7.16 -4.72
CA PRO A 159 12.05 -7.28 -6.04
C PRO A 159 12.01 -5.97 -6.85
N GLY A 160 10.86 -5.26 -6.83
CA GLY A 160 10.70 -4.01 -7.55
C GLY A 160 11.49 -2.87 -6.93
N LEU A 161 11.50 -2.78 -5.59
CA LEU A 161 12.28 -1.79 -4.86
C LEU A 161 13.79 -2.00 -5.09
N TYR A 162 14.26 -3.25 -5.07
CA TYR A 162 15.64 -3.57 -5.43
C TYR A 162 15.96 -3.07 -6.84
N VAL A 163 15.12 -3.37 -7.84
CA VAL A 163 15.36 -2.96 -9.24
C VAL A 163 15.48 -1.44 -9.39
N PHE A 164 14.72 -0.66 -8.62
CA PHE A 164 14.70 0.81 -8.68
C PHE A 164 15.66 1.50 -7.71
N ARG A 165 16.40 0.76 -6.87
CA ARG A 165 17.20 1.31 -5.76
C ARG A 165 18.26 2.36 -6.17
N HIS A 166 18.75 2.33 -7.40
CA HIS A 166 19.75 3.30 -7.90
C HIS A 166 19.13 4.47 -8.68
N ILE A 167 17.80 4.56 -8.74
CA ILE A 167 17.08 5.64 -9.41
C ILE A 167 16.77 6.71 -8.38
N GLN A 168 17.28 7.93 -8.59
CA GLN A 168 17.13 9.04 -7.63
C GLN A 168 15.69 9.55 -7.53
N ASP A 169 14.99 9.63 -8.67
CA ASP A 169 13.63 10.17 -8.75
C ASP A 169 12.71 9.20 -9.49
N TYR A 170 11.74 8.61 -8.80
CA TYR A 170 10.71 7.76 -9.40
C TYR A 170 9.41 7.81 -8.59
N LYS A 171 8.29 7.47 -9.23
CA LYS A 171 6.97 7.36 -8.60
C LYS A 171 6.59 5.89 -8.42
N ILE A 172 5.70 5.61 -7.45
CA ILE A 172 5.13 4.28 -7.25
C ILE A 172 3.62 4.32 -7.48
N LEU A 173 3.09 3.34 -8.20
CA LEU A 173 1.65 3.09 -8.30
C LEU A 173 1.34 1.72 -7.70
N VAL A 174 0.53 1.70 -6.65
CA VAL A 174 0.15 0.45 -5.96
C VAL A 174 -1.31 0.12 -6.23
N CYS A 175 -1.57 -1.04 -6.81
CA CYS A 175 -2.91 -1.56 -7.05
C CYS A 175 -3.26 -2.57 -5.95
N GLY A 176 -4.06 -2.14 -4.97
CA GLY A 176 -4.33 -2.92 -3.77
C GLY A 176 -5.32 -2.24 -2.81
N GLY A 177 -5.54 -2.83 -1.63
CA GLY A 177 -6.26 -2.20 -0.52
C GLY A 177 -5.31 -1.51 0.48
N ASP A 178 -5.85 -0.98 1.58
CA ASP A 178 -5.06 -0.28 2.61
C ASP A 178 -3.88 -1.12 3.13
N GLY A 179 -4.09 -2.40 3.46
CA GLY A 179 -3.01 -3.29 3.90
C GLY A 179 -1.93 -3.54 2.84
N THR A 180 -2.27 -3.50 1.54
CA THR A 180 -1.26 -3.58 0.48
C THR A 180 -0.38 -2.33 0.43
N ILE A 181 -0.98 -1.14 0.67
CA ILE A 181 -0.23 0.11 0.71
C ILE A 181 0.67 0.13 1.94
N GLY A 182 0.14 -0.26 3.11
CA GLY A 182 0.92 -0.39 4.34
C GLY A 182 2.13 -1.32 4.15
N TRP A 183 1.95 -2.45 3.47
CA TRP A 183 3.05 -3.37 3.15
C TRP A 183 4.13 -2.74 2.25
N VAL A 184 3.73 -2.02 1.19
CA VAL A 184 4.68 -1.32 0.31
C VAL A 184 5.44 -0.24 1.09
N LEU A 185 4.76 0.56 1.91
CA LEU A 185 5.39 1.59 2.75
C LEU A 185 6.38 0.97 3.75
N GLN A 186 6.00 -0.15 4.39
CA GLN A 186 6.90 -0.87 5.28
C GLN A 186 8.16 -1.37 4.56
N CYS A 187 8.01 -1.95 3.36
CA CYS A 187 9.18 -2.38 2.59
C CYS A 187 10.06 -1.18 2.18
N LEU A 188 9.49 -0.02 1.88
CA LEU A 188 10.25 1.20 1.59
C LEU A 188 11.09 1.64 2.80
N ASP A 189 10.55 1.56 4.01
CA ASP A 189 11.31 1.88 5.22
C ASP A 189 12.48 0.91 5.40
N ASN A 190 12.25 -0.39 5.18
CA ASN A 190 13.25 -1.44 5.37
C ASN A 190 14.41 -1.33 4.36
N VAL A 191 14.15 -0.88 3.13
CA VAL A 191 15.19 -0.75 2.08
C VAL A 191 15.72 0.68 1.93
N GLY A 192 15.25 1.63 2.74
CA GLY A 192 15.55 3.05 2.55
C GLY A 192 17.04 3.39 2.61
N GLN A 193 17.85 2.62 3.33
CA GLN A 193 19.30 2.82 3.39
C GLN A 193 20.04 2.34 2.12
N ASP A 194 19.45 1.41 1.38
CA ASP A 194 20.00 0.85 0.14
C ASP A 194 19.47 1.56 -1.12
N SER A 195 18.61 2.57 -0.95
CA SER A 195 17.93 3.31 -2.02
C SER A 195 18.47 4.74 -2.13
N GLU A 196 18.78 5.16 -3.36
CA GLU A 196 19.14 6.54 -3.70
C GLU A 196 17.93 7.49 -3.62
N CYS A 197 16.72 6.97 -3.82
CA CYS A 197 15.48 7.73 -3.61
C CYS A 197 15.02 7.56 -2.16
N SER A 198 14.97 8.66 -1.41
CA SER A 198 14.64 8.65 0.02
C SER A 198 13.13 8.51 0.31
N SER A 199 12.26 8.99 -0.59
CA SER A 199 10.80 8.97 -0.38
C SER A 199 10.05 9.06 -1.70
N PRO A 200 9.98 7.97 -2.48
CA PRO A 200 9.25 7.96 -3.75
C PRO A 200 7.74 8.15 -3.49
N PRO A 201 7.07 9.09 -4.19
CA PRO A 201 5.66 9.36 -3.95
C PRO A 201 4.76 8.22 -4.46
N CYS A 202 3.80 7.80 -3.63
CA CYS A 202 2.95 6.63 -3.88
C CYS A 202 1.51 7.00 -4.27
N ALA A 203 1.03 6.53 -5.43
CA ALA A 203 -0.37 6.54 -5.84
C ALA A 203 -1.06 5.20 -5.58
N ILE A 204 -2.39 5.20 -5.52
CA ILE A 204 -3.20 4.02 -5.17
C ILE A 204 -4.26 3.76 -6.24
N VAL A 205 -4.31 2.53 -6.76
CA VAL A 205 -5.52 1.99 -7.43
C VAL A 205 -6.28 1.14 -6.41
N PRO A 206 -7.45 1.59 -5.93
CA PRO A 206 -8.12 0.97 -4.79
C PRO A 206 -8.82 -0.35 -5.14
N LEU A 207 -8.18 -1.48 -4.88
CA LEU A 207 -8.72 -2.84 -5.11
C LEU A 207 -9.31 -3.49 -3.85
N GLY A 208 -9.14 -2.89 -2.68
CA GLY A 208 -9.67 -3.42 -1.41
C GLY A 208 -11.16 -3.15 -1.18
N THR A 209 -11.67 -3.54 0.00
CA THR A 209 -13.07 -3.27 0.41
C THR A 209 -13.19 -1.94 1.18
N GLY A 210 -12.24 -1.68 2.08
CA GLY A 210 -12.10 -0.45 2.86
C GLY A 210 -11.75 0.72 1.94
N ASN A 211 -10.47 0.81 1.53
CA ASN A 211 -9.81 1.85 0.74
C ASN A 211 -9.93 3.26 1.34
N ASP A 212 -9.74 3.35 2.66
CA ASP A 212 -9.88 4.60 3.41
C ASP A 212 -8.79 5.60 3.01
N LEU A 213 -7.53 5.16 2.89
CA LEU A 213 -6.44 6.04 2.45
C LEU A 213 -6.66 6.54 1.02
N ALA A 214 -7.11 5.66 0.11
CA ALA A 214 -7.41 6.02 -1.27
C ALA A 214 -8.54 7.05 -1.39
N ARG A 215 -9.53 7.04 -0.48
CA ARG A 215 -10.60 8.05 -0.44
C ARG A 215 -10.07 9.41 -0.01
N VAL A 216 -9.25 9.45 1.03
CA VAL A 216 -8.61 10.70 1.51
C VAL A 216 -7.73 11.31 0.42
N LEU A 217 -7.00 10.46 -0.31
CA LEU A 217 -6.16 10.83 -1.44
C LEU A 217 -6.93 11.03 -2.77
N ARG A 218 -8.26 10.89 -2.76
CA ARG A 218 -9.17 11.10 -3.91
C ARG A 218 -8.99 10.13 -5.09
N TRP A 219 -8.34 8.99 -4.88
CA TRP A 219 -8.30 7.88 -5.85
C TRP A 219 -9.62 7.09 -5.91
N GLY A 220 -10.50 7.30 -4.93
CA GLY A 220 -11.87 6.83 -4.95
C GLY A 220 -12.15 5.62 -4.07
N ALA A 221 -13.40 5.17 -4.09
CA ALA A 221 -13.88 4.13 -3.17
C ALA A 221 -13.50 2.70 -3.59
N GLY A 222 -13.13 2.52 -4.85
CA GLY A 222 -12.53 1.30 -5.37
C GLY A 222 -12.79 1.08 -6.86
N TYR A 223 -11.81 0.50 -7.53
CA TYR A 223 -11.77 0.27 -8.97
C TYR A 223 -12.84 -0.73 -9.43
N THR A 224 -13.57 -0.39 -10.50
CA THR A 224 -14.68 -1.21 -11.01
C THR A 224 -14.33 -1.99 -12.28
N GLY A 225 -13.11 -1.87 -12.81
CA GLY A 225 -12.73 -2.48 -14.09
C GLY A 225 -13.13 -1.65 -15.33
N GLY A 226 -14.01 -0.66 -15.18
CA GLY A 226 -14.48 0.17 -16.29
C GLY A 226 -13.57 1.37 -16.60
N GLU A 227 -12.61 1.69 -15.73
CA GLU A 227 -11.69 2.80 -15.94
C GLU A 227 -10.54 2.37 -16.86
N ASP A 228 -10.27 3.14 -17.90
CA ASP A 228 -9.14 2.91 -18.80
C ASP A 228 -7.80 3.07 -18.03
N PRO A 229 -6.93 2.03 -17.97
CA PRO A 229 -5.63 2.11 -17.31
C PRO A 229 -4.76 3.26 -17.79
N LEU A 230 -4.92 3.73 -19.03
CA LEU A 230 -4.20 4.90 -19.53
C LEU A 230 -4.61 6.19 -18.81
N ASN A 231 -5.89 6.32 -18.42
CA ASN A 231 -6.35 7.47 -17.64
C ASN A 231 -5.80 7.42 -16.21
N LEU A 232 -5.67 6.23 -15.60
CA LEU A 232 -4.99 6.09 -14.32
C LEU A 232 -3.53 6.59 -14.40
N LEU A 233 -2.80 6.25 -15.47
CA LEU A 233 -1.43 6.74 -15.67
C LEU A 233 -1.37 8.27 -15.84
N ARG A 234 -2.34 8.87 -16.54
CA ARG A 234 -2.45 10.34 -16.64
C ARG A 234 -2.73 10.98 -15.29
N ASP A 235 -3.63 10.40 -14.49
CA ASP A 235 -3.92 10.87 -13.15
C ASP A 235 -2.69 10.82 -12.24
N VAL A 236 -1.80 9.83 -12.40
CA VAL A 236 -0.52 9.73 -11.65
C VAL A 236 0.46 10.84 -12.05
N ILE A 237 0.49 11.22 -13.33
CA ILE A 237 1.32 12.33 -13.82
C ILE A 237 0.83 13.64 -13.23
N ASP A 238 -0.49 13.87 -13.24
CA ASP A 238 -1.11 15.13 -12.80
C ASP A 238 -1.30 15.23 -11.28
N ALA A 239 -1.05 14.16 -10.51
CA ALA A 239 -1.30 14.12 -9.07
C ALA A 239 -0.37 15.06 -8.28
N GLU A 240 -0.91 15.57 -7.18
CA GLU A 240 -0.19 16.42 -6.23
C GLU A 240 0.52 15.56 -5.17
N GLU A 241 1.78 15.87 -4.88
CA GLU A 241 2.49 15.24 -3.77
C GLU A 241 2.02 15.83 -2.44
N ILE A 242 1.64 14.95 -1.53
CA ILE A 242 1.26 15.31 -0.17
C ILE A 242 2.02 14.43 0.83
N ARG A 243 2.23 14.96 2.03
CA ARG A 243 2.84 14.21 3.13
C ARG A 243 1.79 13.42 3.88
N LEU A 244 2.16 12.24 4.36
CA LEU A 244 1.41 11.43 5.30
C LEU A 244 2.28 11.17 6.52
N ASP A 245 1.83 11.66 7.68
CA ASP A 245 2.43 11.29 8.95
C ASP A 245 2.10 9.83 9.25
N ARG A 246 3.06 9.11 9.81
CA ARG A 246 2.93 7.72 10.25
C ARG A 246 3.26 7.63 11.72
N TRP A 247 2.69 6.63 12.37
CA TRP A 247 2.68 6.53 13.82
C TRP A 247 3.15 5.19 14.28
N THR A 248 3.98 5.16 15.32
CA THR A 248 4.43 3.93 15.95
C THR A 248 3.51 3.62 17.12
N VAL A 249 2.89 2.45 17.10
CA VAL A 249 2.07 1.92 18.18
C VAL A 249 2.87 0.84 18.88
N VAL A 250 3.22 1.07 20.14
CA VAL A 250 3.99 0.15 20.96
C VAL A 250 3.10 -0.44 22.03
N PHE A 251 3.02 -1.77 22.07
CA PHE A 251 2.32 -2.52 23.11
C PHE A 251 3.34 -3.05 24.09
N HIS A 252 3.16 -2.75 25.38
CA HIS A 252 3.93 -3.25 26.51
C HIS A 252 3.01 -4.10 27.38
N PRO A 253 2.92 -5.43 27.13
CA PRO A 253 2.13 -6.32 27.97
C PRO A 253 2.66 -6.32 29.40
N GLU A 254 1.78 -6.47 30.38
CA GLU A 254 2.20 -6.77 31.75
C GLU A 254 2.82 -8.18 31.81
N ASP A 255 3.93 -8.31 32.53
CA ASP A 255 4.52 -9.62 32.83
C ASP A 255 3.53 -10.44 33.64
N LYS A 256 3.03 -11.53 33.04
CA LYS A 256 2.23 -12.51 33.79
C LYS A 256 3.18 -13.26 34.74
N PRO A 257 2.86 -13.39 36.04
CA PRO A 257 3.62 -14.26 36.92
C PRO A 257 3.63 -15.69 36.36
N GLU A 258 4.81 -16.32 36.36
CA GLU A 258 5.15 -17.61 35.74
C GLU A 258 4.38 -18.80 36.34
N ASP A 259 3.06 -18.88 36.18
CA ASP A 259 2.25 -20.03 36.64
C ASP A 259 1.22 -20.54 35.62
N ALA A 260 1.33 -20.14 34.34
CA ALA A 260 0.50 -20.69 33.27
C ALA A 260 1.36 -21.37 32.20
N ALA A 261 1.19 -22.69 32.08
CA ALA A 261 1.83 -23.55 31.08
C ALA A 261 1.84 -22.93 29.66
N PRO A 262 2.89 -23.18 28.85
CA PRO A 262 3.02 -22.58 27.53
C PRO A 262 1.86 -23.01 26.64
N LYS A 263 1.01 -22.05 26.25
CA LYS A 263 0.07 -22.24 25.15
C LYS A 263 0.86 -22.20 23.84
N PRO A 264 0.56 -23.08 22.87
CA PRO A 264 1.22 -23.03 21.57
C PRO A 264 0.92 -21.69 20.90
N SER A 265 1.97 -20.93 20.60
CA SER A 265 1.92 -19.76 19.73
C SER A 265 1.42 -20.19 18.36
N THR A 266 0.17 -19.86 18.04
CA THR A 266 -0.33 -19.95 16.67
C THR A 266 0.37 -18.88 15.84
N ASN A 267 1.47 -19.27 15.21
CA ASN A 267 2.10 -18.54 14.13
C ASN A 267 1.13 -18.51 12.94
N SER A 268 0.22 -17.53 12.92
CA SER A 268 -0.45 -17.10 11.70
C SER A 268 0.55 -16.27 10.90
N ALA A 269 1.43 -16.98 10.19
CA ALA A 269 2.37 -16.40 9.25
C ALA A 269 1.63 -15.94 7.99
N VAL A 270 1.22 -14.68 7.91
CA VAL A 270 1.24 -13.86 6.67
C VAL A 270 1.37 -12.37 7.03
N GLY A 271 2.59 -11.81 6.94
CA GLY A 271 2.77 -10.46 6.38
C GLY A 271 2.61 -9.20 7.24
N SER A 272 2.77 -9.24 8.56
CA SER A 272 2.80 -8.01 9.40
C SER A 272 4.02 -8.00 10.33
N GLY A 273 4.93 -7.05 10.06
CA GLY A 273 6.28 -6.93 10.65
C GLY A 273 6.31 -6.44 12.10
N GLY A 274 5.78 -7.23 13.03
CA GLY A 274 6.08 -7.03 14.45
C GLY A 274 7.50 -7.48 14.75
N THR A 275 8.42 -6.55 15.00
CA THR A 275 9.73 -6.86 15.59
C THR A 275 9.55 -7.06 17.09
N GLN A 276 9.90 -8.25 17.60
CA GLN A 276 9.95 -8.54 19.03
C GLN A 276 11.31 -8.06 19.58
N SER A 277 11.30 -7.16 20.56
CA SER A 277 12.50 -6.71 21.29
C SER A 277 12.79 -7.59 22.53
N GLU A 278 13.92 -7.37 23.20
CA GLU A 278 14.30 -8.10 24.44
C GLU A 278 13.30 -7.86 25.60
N ASP A 279 12.63 -6.70 25.62
CA ASP A 279 11.35 -6.53 26.31
C ASP A 279 10.25 -7.05 25.38
N ASN A 280 9.30 -7.86 25.86
CA ASN A 280 8.19 -8.53 25.14
C ASN A 280 7.16 -7.55 24.48
N SER A 281 7.65 -6.45 23.93
CA SER A 281 6.92 -5.35 23.34
C SER A 281 6.66 -5.65 21.87
N GLN A 282 5.46 -5.30 21.41
CA GLN A 282 5.08 -5.43 20.01
C GLN A 282 4.97 -4.04 19.39
N ILE A 283 5.63 -3.83 18.25
CA ILE A 283 5.68 -2.54 17.57
C ILE A 283 4.96 -2.65 16.23
N PHE A 284 4.03 -1.72 15.99
CA PHE A 284 3.31 -1.59 14.72
C PHE A 284 3.49 -0.18 14.16
N VAL A 285 3.49 -0.06 12.83
CA VAL A 285 3.39 1.24 12.17
C VAL A 285 1.99 1.44 11.62
N MET A 286 1.30 2.45 12.15
CA MET A 286 -0.05 2.86 11.78
C MET A 286 -0.02 3.98 10.74
N ASN A 287 -0.82 3.81 9.69
CA ASN A 287 -1.00 4.76 8.59
C ASN A 287 -2.40 5.39 8.59
N ASN A 288 -3.43 4.66 9.05
CA ASN A 288 -4.82 5.10 8.96
C ASN A 288 -5.41 5.37 10.34
N TYR A 289 -5.56 4.33 11.15
CA TYR A 289 -6.24 4.43 12.46
C TYR A 289 -6.01 3.21 13.35
N PHE A 290 -6.15 3.42 14.66
CA PHE A 290 -6.06 2.42 15.72
C PHE A 290 -7.39 2.37 16.48
N GLY A 291 -7.99 1.18 16.58
CA GLY A 291 -9.28 0.98 17.23
C GLY A 291 -9.18 0.10 18.47
N ILE A 292 -9.99 0.40 19.48
CA ILE A 292 -10.08 -0.33 20.75
C ILE A 292 -11.56 -0.57 21.07
N GLY A 293 -11.90 -1.77 21.50
CA GLY A 293 -13.26 -2.14 21.92
C GLY A 293 -14.15 -2.53 20.74
N ILE A 294 -15.39 -2.02 20.70
CA ILE A 294 -16.45 -2.56 19.83
C ILE A 294 -16.14 -2.51 18.32
N ASP A 295 -15.38 -1.52 17.85
CA ASP A 295 -14.90 -1.45 16.45
C ASP A 295 -13.92 -2.60 16.16
N ALA A 296 -12.88 -2.73 16.99
CA ALA A 296 -11.89 -3.78 16.88
C ALA A 296 -12.50 -5.18 17.00
N ASP A 297 -13.49 -5.36 17.87
CA ASP A 297 -14.22 -6.61 18.05
C ASP A 297 -15.02 -7.01 16.78
N LEU A 298 -15.61 -6.03 16.07
CA LEU A 298 -16.23 -6.28 14.76
C LEU A 298 -15.20 -6.59 13.68
N CYS A 299 -14.06 -5.90 13.72
CA CYS A 299 -12.93 -6.16 12.81
C CYS A 299 -12.40 -7.60 13.01
N LEU A 300 -12.27 -8.04 14.26
CA LEU A 300 -11.82 -9.39 14.62
C LEU A 300 -12.78 -10.48 14.12
N ASP A 301 -14.09 -10.32 14.35
CA ASP A 301 -15.10 -11.24 13.81
C ASP A 301 -15.02 -11.36 12.29
N PHE A 302 -14.82 -10.23 11.60
CA PHE A 302 -14.67 -10.21 10.14
C PHE A 302 -13.39 -10.89 9.68
N HIS A 303 -12.28 -10.62 10.36
CA HIS A 303 -10.98 -11.22 10.07
C HIS A 303 -11.04 -12.74 10.20
N ASN A 304 -11.54 -13.25 11.33
CA ASN A 304 -11.68 -14.69 11.58
C ASN A 304 -12.57 -15.37 10.52
N ALA A 305 -13.72 -14.77 10.18
CA ALA A 305 -14.59 -15.32 9.14
C ALA A 305 -13.91 -15.35 7.75
N ARG A 306 -13.06 -14.36 7.47
CA ARG A 306 -12.29 -14.27 6.23
C ARG A 306 -11.16 -15.29 6.19
N GLU A 307 -10.46 -15.52 7.29
CA GLU A 307 -9.43 -16.57 7.38
C GLU A 307 -10.01 -17.97 7.24
N GLU A 308 -11.18 -18.23 7.86
CA GLU A 308 -11.85 -19.52 7.75
C GLU A 308 -12.34 -19.82 6.32
N ASN A 309 -12.72 -18.78 5.56
CA ASN A 309 -13.39 -18.94 4.26
C ASN A 309 -12.91 -17.92 3.20
N PRO A 310 -11.62 -17.86 2.85
CA PRO A 310 -11.07 -16.78 2.01
C PRO A 310 -11.75 -16.68 0.64
N ASN A 311 -12.15 -17.82 0.06
CA ASN A 311 -12.81 -17.89 -1.24
C ASN A 311 -14.18 -17.18 -1.28
N LYS A 312 -14.83 -16.95 -0.14
CA LYS A 312 -16.12 -16.24 -0.04
C LYS A 312 -15.97 -14.72 -0.05
N PHE A 313 -14.76 -14.20 0.20
CA PHE A 313 -14.51 -12.76 0.39
C PHE A 313 -13.98 -12.07 -0.89
N ASN A 314 -14.47 -12.49 -2.05
CA ASN A 314 -14.02 -12.01 -3.36
C ASN A 314 -14.82 -10.81 -3.91
N SER A 315 -15.86 -10.34 -3.18
CA SER A 315 -16.74 -9.26 -3.63
C SER A 315 -16.87 -8.18 -2.56
N ARG A 316 -16.62 -6.92 -2.95
CA ARG A 316 -16.73 -5.76 -2.05
C ARG A 316 -18.13 -5.60 -1.45
N LEU A 317 -19.18 -5.81 -2.26
CA LEU A 317 -20.57 -5.73 -1.79
C LEU A 317 -20.88 -6.84 -0.79
N HIS A 318 -20.42 -8.07 -1.08
CA HIS A 318 -20.60 -9.20 -0.16
C HIS A 318 -19.88 -8.95 1.16
N ASN A 319 -18.61 -8.54 1.10
CA ASN A 319 -17.78 -8.24 2.27
C ASN A 319 -18.44 -7.18 3.16
N LYS A 320 -18.97 -6.10 2.57
CA LYS A 320 -19.73 -5.08 3.30
C LYS A 320 -21.01 -5.64 3.94
N GLY A 321 -21.73 -6.51 3.23
CA GLY A 321 -22.91 -7.19 3.77
C GLY A 321 -22.60 -8.10 4.97
N VAL A 322 -21.44 -8.78 4.94
CA VAL A 322 -20.97 -9.60 6.07
C VAL A 322 -20.72 -8.73 7.31
N TYR A 323 -20.05 -7.58 7.16
CA TYR A 323 -19.88 -6.60 8.24
C TYR A 323 -21.20 -6.16 8.86
N VAL A 324 -22.20 -5.81 8.04
CA VAL A 324 -23.54 -5.42 8.52
C VAL A 324 -24.19 -6.55 9.31
N LYS A 325 -24.11 -7.79 8.80
CA LYS A 325 -24.67 -8.97 9.48
C LYS A 325 -23.99 -9.22 10.84
N MET A 326 -22.68 -9.07 10.92
CA MET A 326 -21.93 -9.20 12.18
C MET A 326 -22.33 -8.12 13.18
N GLY A 327 -22.44 -6.86 12.74
CA GLY A 327 -22.96 -5.76 13.55
C GLY A 327 -24.33 -6.08 14.14
N LEU A 328 -25.30 -6.47 13.32
CA LEU A 328 -26.65 -6.82 13.77
C LEU A 328 -26.66 -7.98 14.79
N ARG A 329 -25.76 -8.97 14.64
CA ARG A 329 -25.62 -10.05 15.62
C ARG A 329 -25.08 -9.54 16.97
N LYS A 330 -24.06 -8.67 16.95
CA LYS A 330 -23.50 -8.09 18.19
C LYS A 330 -24.48 -7.15 18.91
N MET A 331 -25.46 -6.57 18.21
CA MET A 331 -26.54 -5.80 18.86
C MET A 331 -27.41 -6.63 19.80
N VAL A 332 -27.59 -7.93 19.51
CA VAL A 332 -28.47 -8.84 20.27
C VAL A 332 -27.66 -9.78 21.18
N GLY A 333 -26.36 -9.95 20.89
CA GLY A 333 -25.45 -10.80 21.64
C GLY A 333 -24.94 -10.20 22.95
N ARG A 334 -24.24 -11.03 23.74
CA ARG A 334 -23.49 -10.55 24.91
C ARG A 334 -22.29 -9.73 24.45
N LYS A 335 -22.14 -8.52 25.01
CA LYS A 335 -20.97 -7.67 24.79
C LYS A 335 -19.77 -8.24 25.56
N MET A 336 -18.60 -8.24 24.92
CA MET A 336 -17.35 -8.66 25.55
C MET A 336 -16.96 -7.71 26.69
N ILE A 337 -17.16 -6.40 26.50
CA ILE A 337 -16.89 -5.34 27.47
C ILE A 337 -18.13 -4.46 27.56
N LYS A 338 -18.67 -4.24 28.76
CA LYS A 338 -19.87 -3.42 28.96
C LYS A 338 -19.57 -1.95 29.24
N GLU A 339 -18.43 -1.65 29.85
CA GLU A 339 -18.05 -0.30 30.28
C GLU A 339 -16.58 -0.02 29.96
N LEU A 340 -16.23 0.09 28.66
CA LEU A 340 -14.84 0.24 28.22
C LEU A 340 -14.11 1.41 28.90
N HIS A 341 -14.81 2.52 29.10
CA HIS A 341 -14.29 3.71 29.78
C HIS A 341 -13.80 3.49 31.23
N LYS A 342 -14.18 2.38 31.88
CA LYS A 342 -13.67 1.99 33.21
C LYS A 342 -12.51 1.00 33.15
N GLU A 343 -12.35 0.33 32.01
CA GLU A 343 -11.36 -0.73 31.78
C GLU A 343 -10.08 -0.21 31.14
N LEU A 344 -9.99 1.10 30.87
CA LEU A 344 -8.78 1.74 30.39
C LEU A 344 -8.65 3.17 30.89
N ARG A 345 -7.39 3.62 30.98
CA ARG A 345 -7.03 5.01 31.26
C ARG A 345 -6.40 5.62 30.01
N LEU A 346 -6.90 6.78 29.59
CA LEU A 346 -6.37 7.54 28.45
C LEU A 346 -5.58 8.75 28.93
N GLU A 347 -4.39 8.94 28.36
CA GLU A 347 -3.58 10.13 28.51
C GLU A 347 -3.19 10.65 27.11
N VAL A 348 -3.36 11.95 26.89
CA VAL A 348 -2.99 12.62 25.64
C VAL A 348 -2.09 13.81 25.97
N ASP A 349 -0.90 13.85 25.37
CA ASP A 349 0.13 14.86 25.60
C ASP A 349 0.41 15.13 27.09
N GLY A 350 0.51 14.06 27.88
CA GLY A 350 0.80 14.14 29.33
C GLY A 350 -0.42 14.45 30.21
N LYS A 351 -1.62 14.62 29.64
CA LYS A 351 -2.85 14.95 30.36
C LYS A 351 -3.80 13.78 30.38
N VAL A 352 -4.23 13.38 31.57
CA VAL A 352 -5.28 12.37 31.73
C VAL A 352 -6.59 12.92 31.16
N VAL A 353 -7.25 12.11 30.32
CA VAL A 353 -8.52 12.47 29.68
C VAL A 353 -9.63 11.64 30.27
N ASP A 354 -10.63 12.30 30.84
CA ASP A 354 -11.83 11.64 31.35
C ASP A 354 -12.69 11.11 30.20
N LEU A 355 -12.92 9.79 30.21
CA LEU A 355 -13.65 9.13 29.14
C LEU A 355 -15.16 9.16 29.41
N PRO A 356 -15.99 9.57 28.42
CA PRO A 356 -17.42 9.40 28.52
C PRO A 356 -17.79 7.90 28.47
N PRO A 357 -19.05 7.52 28.78
CA PRO A 357 -19.51 6.14 28.67
C PRO A 357 -19.48 5.61 27.23
N VAL A 358 -18.32 5.11 26.81
CA VAL A 358 -18.04 4.57 25.47
C VAL A 358 -17.86 3.06 25.53
N GLU A 359 -18.09 2.42 24.39
CA GLU A 359 -17.85 1.00 24.13
C GLU A 359 -16.69 0.79 23.13
N GLY A 360 -16.19 1.86 22.53
CA GLY A 360 -15.01 1.84 21.67
C GLY A 360 -14.32 3.20 21.60
N ILE A 361 -13.02 3.18 21.36
CA ILE A 361 -12.19 4.34 21.05
C ILE A 361 -11.57 4.11 19.68
N ILE A 362 -11.55 5.15 18.84
CA ILE A 362 -10.88 5.12 17.54
C ILE A 362 -9.92 6.32 17.51
N ILE A 363 -8.66 6.06 17.23
CA ILE A 363 -7.58 7.03 17.09
C ILE A 363 -7.28 7.16 15.60
N LEU A 364 -7.55 8.32 15.02
CA LEU A 364 -7.50 8.56 13.59
C LEU A 364 -6.24 9.35 13.23
N ASN A 365 -5.51 8.88 12.22
CA ASN A 365 -4.50 9.67 11.49
C ASN A 365 -5.08 10.26 10.20
N ILE A 366 -6.08 9.58 9.62
CA ILE A 366 -6.81 10.05 8.45
C ILE A 366 -8.30 10.22 8.76
N LEU A 367 -8.94 11.19 8.13
CA LEU A 367 -10.38 11.45 8.26
C LEU A 367 -11.24 10.47 7.42
N SER A 368 -10.91 9.18 7.47
CA SER A 368 -11.66 8.11 6.81
C SER A 368 -11.53 6.83 7.63
N TRP A 369 -12.66 6.25 7.99
CA TRP A 369 -12.76 5.00 8.74
C TRP A 369 -13.89 4.13 8.18
N GLY A 370 -13.74 2.82 8.23
CA GLY A 370 -14.83 1.89 7.96
C GLY A 370 -15.42 1.99 6.55
N SER A 371 -14.57 2.18 5.52
CA SER A 371 -14.95 2.33 4.10
C SER A 371 -15.43 3.73 3.70
N GLY A 372 -14.90 4.79 4.32
CA GLY A 372 -15.12 6.18 3.91
C GLY A 372 -15.92 7.05 4.86
N ALA A 373 -16.31 6.53 6.03
CA ALA A 373 -17.01 7.35 7.01
C ALA A 373 -16.04 8.31 7.69
N ASN A 374 -16.54 9.47 8.14
CA ASN A 374 -15.75 10.44 8.89
C ASN A 374 -16.27 10.48 10.34
N PRO A 375 -15.67 9.70 11.27
CA PRO A 375 -16.11 9.70 12.67
C PRO A 375 -15.93 11.05 13.34
N TRP A 376 -14.89 11.81 12.98
CA TRP A 376 -14.65 13.15 13.53
C TRP A 376 -15.78 14.13 13.17
N GLY A 377 -16.38 13.96 12.00
CA GLY A 377 -17.48 14.78 11.50
C GLY A 377 -17.03 16.11 10.87
N PRO A 378 -17.99 16.98 10.52
CA PRO A 378 -17.72 18.27 9.88
C PRO A 378 -17.03 19.25 10.84
N GLU A 379 -16.41 20.29 10.30
CA GLU A 379 -15.81 21.37 11.09
C GLU A 379 -16.85 21.98 12.05
N LYS A 380 -16.43 22.23 13.30
CA LYS A 380 -17.25 22.84 14.35
C LYS A 380 -16.39 23.87 15.06
N GLU A 381 -17.02 24.94 15.55
CA GLU A 381 -16.37 25.87 16.47
C GLU A 381 -16.28 25.20 17.85
N ASP A 382 -15.23 24.43 18.05
CA ASP A 382 -14.89 23.81 19.33
C ASP A 382 -13.40 24.02 19.65
N GLN A 383 -12.93 23.36 20.71
CA GLN A 383 -11.56 23.49 21.20
C GLN A 383 -10.52 22.75 20.35
N PHE A 384 -10.93 22.03 19.30
CA PHE A 384 -10.02 21.20 18.50
C PHE A 384 -9.58 21.91 17.24
N SER A 385 -8.35 21.61 16.81
CA SER A 385 -7.83 22.11 15.53
C SER A 385 -8.42 21.31 14.38
N LYS A 386 -8.45 21.91 13.19
CA LYS A 386 -8.87 21.23 11.97
C LYS A 386 -7.94 20.04 11.68
N PRO A 387 -8.46 18.80 11.66
CA PRO A 387 -7.64 17.62 11.47
C PRO A 387 -6.92 17.59 10.13
N ASN A 388 -5.70 17.08 10.14
CA ASN A 388 -4.90 16.94 8.94
C ASN A 388 -3.88 15.81 9.07
N HIS A 389 -3.70 15.00 8.02
CA HIS A 389 -2.88 13.79 8.06
C HIS A 389 -1.36 14.05 7.97
N TRP A 390 -0.90 15.28 8.27
CA TRP A 390 0.51 15.68 8.29
C TRP A 390 0.83 16.76 9.33
N ASP A 391 -0.08 17.04 10.26
CA ASP A 391 0.09 18.07 11.29
C ASP A 391 0.80 17.58 12.56
N GLY A 392 1.07 16.27 12.67
CA GLY A 392 1.65 15.65 13.85
C GLY A 392 0.68 15.48 15.00
N MET A 393 -0.62 15.44 14.74
CA MET A 393 -1.67 15.15 15.71
C MET A 393 -2.51 13.95 15.27
N LEU A 394 -3.14 13.30 16.25
CA LEU A 394 -4.12 12.24 16.08
C LEU A 394 -5.45 12.66 16.68
N GLU A 395 -6.54 12.27 16.04
CA GLU A 395 -7.90 12.51 16.54
C GLU A 395 -8.41 11.32 17.34
N VAL A 396 -8.74 11.54 18.60
CA VAL A 396 -9.33 10.50 19.47
C VAL A 396 -10.84 10.68 19.52
N VAL A 397 -11.58 9.66 19.11
CA VAL A 397 -13.04 9.65 19.14
C VAL A 397 -13.61 8.46 19.90
N GLY A 398 -14.77 8.66 20.52
CA GLY A 398 -15.53 7.65 21.26
C GLY A 398 -16.79 7.20 20.54
N VAL A 399 -17.05 5.90 20.58
CA VAL A 399 -18.28 5.27 20.06
C VAL A 399 -19.01 4.54 21.17
N THR A 400 -20.34 4.58 21.13
CA THR A 400 -21.20 4.11 22.24
C THR A 400 -21.86 2.76 21.95
N GLY A 401 -21.47 2.10 20.86
CA GLY A 401 -21.95 0.78 20.47
C GLY A 401 -22.26 0.67 18.98
N VAL A 402 -22.77 -0.50 18.58
CA VAL A 402 -22.96 -0.87 17.16
C VAL A 402 -23.96 0.04 16.44
N VAL A 403 -25.04 0.47 17.09
CA VAL A 403 -26.02 1.39 16.47
C VAL A 403 -25.35 2.72 16.13
N HIS A 404 -24.54 3.24 17.04
CA HIS A 404 -23.82 4.48 16.84
C HIS A 404 -22.77 4.32 15.72
N LEU A 405 -22.04 3.20 15.67
CA LEU A 405 -21.15 2.88 14.55
C LEU A 405 -21.89 2.87 13.19
N GLY A 406 -23.07 2.26 13.13
CA GLY A 406 -23.91 2.28 11.92
C GLY A 406 -24.40 3.68 11.52
N GLN A 407 -24.71 4.54 12.49
CA GLN A 407 -25.05 5.94 12.25
C GLN A 407 -23.85 6.75 11.74
N ILE A 408 -22.64 6.47 12.22
CA ILE A 408 -21.40 7.06 11.70
C ILE A 408 -21.16 6.60 10.27
N GLN A 409 -21.27 5.30 10.00
CA GLN A 409 -21.04 4.73 8.67
C GLN A 409 -22.04 5.24 7.61
N SER A 410 -23.28 5.54 8.02
CA SER A 410 -24.30 6.14 7.16
C SER A 410 -24.21 7.66 7.03
N GLY A 411 -23.35 8.32 7.83
CA GLY A 411 -23.22 9.77 7.88
C GLY A 411 -24.34 10.49 8.64
N LEU A 412 -25.20 9.75 9.36
CA LEU A 412 -26.29 10.32 10.17
C LEU A 412 -25.79 10.96 11.48
N ARG A 413 -24.67 10.48 12.02
CA ARG A 413 -24.01 11.03 13.22
C ARG A 413 -22.50 11.03 13.08
N SER A 414 -21.84 11.83 13.89
CA SER A 414 -20.40 11.77 14.14
C SER A 414 -20.14 11.10 15.49
N ALA A 415 -18.95 10.54 15.67
CA ALA A 415 -18.49 10.04 16.95
C ALA A 415 -18.30 11.18 17.96
N MET A 416 -18.14 10.83 19.23
CA MET A 416 -17.84 11.79 20.28
C MET A 416 -16.37 12.21 20.14
N ARG A 417 -16.08 13.50 19.93
CA ARG A 417 -14.70 14.00 19.95
C ARG A 417 -14.19 14.01 21.39
N ILE A 418 -13.10 13.31 21.65
CA ILE A 418 -12.54 13.14 23.00
C ILE A 418 -11.29 14.02 23.16
N ALA A 419 -10.32 13.85 22.27
CA ALA A 419 -9.03 14.54 22.36
C ALA A 419 -8.37 14.68 20.99
N GLN A 420 -7.38 15.56 20.91
CA GLN A 420 -6.44 15.67 19.79
C GLN A 420 -5.04 15.86 20.39
N GLY A 421 -4.03 15.15 19.87
CA GLY A 421 -2.67 15.25 20.40
C GLY A 421 -1.64 14.41 19.65
N GLY A 422 -0.36 14.62 19.97
CA GLY A 422 0.79 13.99 19.29
C GLY A 422 1.46 12.86 20.07
N HIS A 423 1.03 12.61 21.30
CA HIS A 423 1.47 11.50 22.13
C HIS A 423 0.28 10.94 22.89
N ILE A 424 -0.05 9.67 22.64
CA ILE A 424 -1.19 9.01 23.29
C ILE A 424 -0.66 7.83 24.12
N LYS A 425 -0.99 7.80 25.40
CA LYS A 425 -0.74 6.66 26.28
C LYS A 425 -2.06 6.09 26.76
N ILE A 426 -2.21 4.77 26.65
CA ILE A 426 -3.41 4.03 27.04
C ILE A 426 -2.97 2.90 27.95
N HIS A 427 -3.54 2.82 29.13
CA HIS A 427 -3.33 1.69 30.01
C HIS A 427 -4.59 0.82 30.01
N LEU A 428 -4.44 -0.46 29.66
CA LEU A 428 -5.52 -1.44 29.56
C LEU A 428 -5.54 -2.30 30.83
N HIS A 429 -6.68 -2.36 31.53
CA HIS A 429 -6.82 -3.13 32.77
C HIS A 429 -7.24 -4.59 32.54
N THR A 430 -7.82 -4.90 31.38
CA THR A 430 -8.35 -6.22 31.02
C THR A 430 -7.97 -6.62 29.60
N ASP A 431 -8.24 -7.87 29.23
CA ASP A 431 -8.11 -8.33 27.85
C ASP A 431 -9.12 -7.59 26.96
N ILE A 432 -8.64 -6.79 26.00
CA ILE A 432 -9.48 -5.90 25.18
C ILE A 432 -9.20 -6.14 23.68
N PRO A 433 -10.23 -6.28 22.82
CA PRO A 433 -10.06 -6.28 21.37
C PRO A 433 -9.47 -4.97 20.88
N VAL A 434 -8.41 -5.06 20.09
CA VAL A 434 -7.76 -3.92 19.44
C VAL A 434 -7.51 -4.22 17.96
N GLN A 435 -7.34 -3.18 17.15
CA GLN A 435 -6.96 -3.32 15.74
C GLN A 435 -6.12 -2.14 15.28
N VAL A 436 -5.07 -2.39 14.50
CA VAL A 436 -4.25 -1.36 13.85
C VAL A 436 -4.39 -1.52 12.34
N ASP A 437 -4.84 -0.47 11.64
CA ASP A 437 -5.00 -0.45 10.18
C ASP A 437 -5.80 -1.64 9.60
N GLY A 438 -6.71 -2.21 10.38
CA GLY A 438 -7.55 -3.35 9.99
C GLY A 438 -6.98 -4.73 10.32
N GLU A 439 -5.86 -4.81 11.03
CA GLU A 439 -5.31 -6.05 11.61
C GLU A 439 -5.74 -6.17 13.09
N PRO A 440 -6.69 -7.08 13.44
CA PRO A 440 -7.27 -7.15 14.78
C PRO A 440 -6.74 -8.30 15.64
N TRP A 441 -6.71 -8.13 16.96
CA TRP A 441 -6.43 -9.18 17.94
C TRP A 441 -7.02 -8.84 19.32
N VAL A 442 -6.91 -9.75 20.29
CA VAL A 442 -7.22 -9.47 21.70
C VAL A 442 -5.93 -9.15 22.43
N GLN A 443 -5.80 -7.92 22.91
CA GLN A 443 -4.64 -7.43 23.63
C GLN A 443 -4.79 -7.70 25.14
N SER A 444 -3.76 -8.26 25.77
CA SER A 444 -3.71 -8.43 27.23
C SER A 444 -3.43 -7.12 27.96
N PRO A 445 -3.73 -7.05 29.28
CA PRO A 445 -3.45 -5.88 30.12
C PRO A 445 -2.04 -5.35 29.95
N GLY A 446 -1.89 -4.03 30.02
CA GLY A 446 -0.63 -3.34 29.82
C GLY A 446 -0.76 -1.98 29.17
N ASP A 447 0.39 -1.37 28.91
CA ASP A 447 0.49 -0.04 28.33
C ASP A 447 0.54 -0.11 26.80
N VAL A 448 -0.19 0.77 26.14
CA VAL A 448 -0.12 1.02 24.71
C VAL A 448 0.27 2.48 24.51
N VAL A 449 1.32 2.72 23.73
CA VAL A 449 1.85 4.06 23.48
C VAL A 449 1.84 4.33 21.98
N VAL A 450 1.19 5.42 21.57
CA VAL A 450 1.18 5.89 20.19
C VAL A 450 2.05 7.13 20.10
N LEU A 451 3.10 7.03 19.27
CA LEU A 451 4.14 8.02 19.10
C LEU A 451 4.26 8.41 17.64
N LYS A 452 4.65 9.65 17.38
CA LYS A 452 5.01 10.09 16.03
C LYS A 452 6.19 9.26 15.52
N SER A 453 6.02 8.61 14.37
CA SER A 453 7.12 7.86 13.76
C SER A 453 8.17 8.81 13.18
N ALA A 454 9.43 8.38 13.18
CA ALA A 454 10.46 9.02 12.36
C ALA A 454 10.18 8.81 10.86
N LEU A 455 9.43 7.76 10.53
CA LEU A 455 9.05 7.37 9.18
C LEU A 455 7.95 8.30 8.67
N LYS A 456 8.11 8.77 7.43
CA LYS A 456 7.14 9.62 6.74
C LYS A 456 6.94 9.07 5.34
N ALA A 457 5.72 9.14 4.84
CA ALA A 457 5.42 8.75 3.47
C ALA A 457 5.07 9.99 2.63
N THR A 458 5.52 9.99 1.38
CA THR A 458 5.04 10.91 0.36
C THR A 458 3.98 10.18 -0.46
N MET A 459 2.79 10.75 -0.55
CA MET A 459 1.65 10.15 -1.24
C MET A 459 1.23 11.04 -2.40
N LEU A 460 0.68 10.44 -3.45
CA LEU A 460 0.09 11.16 -4.57
C LEU A 460 -1.41 11.32 -4.31
N LYS A 461 -1.88 12.55 -4.38
CA LYS A 461 -3.30 12.91 -4.27
C LYS A 461 -3.83 13.22 -5.66
N LYS A 462 -4.85 12.48 -6.09
CA LYS A 462 -5.49 12.70 -7.38
C LYS A 462 -6.12 14.09 -7.42
N MET A 463 -5.73 14.91 -8.40
CA MET A 463 -6.35 16.21 -8.60
C MET A 463 -7.78 16.04 -9.10
N LYS A 464 -8.69 16.93 -8.67
CA LYS A 464 -10.01 17.00 -9.28
C LYS A 464 -9.80 17.42 -10.73
N GLY A 465 -10.14 16.55 -11.68
CA GLY A 465 -10.09 16.92 -13.09
C GLY A 465 -10.82 18.24 -13.28
N LYS A 466 -10.14 19.25 -13.86
CA LYS A 466 -10.87 20.34 -14.50
C LYS A 466 -11.84 19.64 -15.44
N MET A 467 -13.14 19.82 -15.23
CA MET A 467 -14.15 19.34 -16.15
C MET A 467 -13.74 19.86 -17.52
N LYS A 468 -13.09 19.02 -18.34
CA LYS A 468 -12.85 19.36 -19.73
C LYS A 468 -14.25 19.48 -20.28
N ARG A 469 -14.71 20.72 -20.50
CA ARG A 469 -15.88 21.00 -21.33
C ARG A 469 -15.75 20.03 -22.50
N ARG A 470 -16.72 19.13 -22.64
CA ARG A 470 -16.85 18.33 -23.86
C ARG A 470 -16.67 19.32 -25.00
N ASN A 471 -15.67 19.13 -25.84
CA ASN A 471 -15.60 19.82 -27.12
C ASN A 471 -16.79 19.33 -27.94
N THR A 472 -17.95 19.95 -27.72
CA THR A 472 -19.03 20.00 -28.69
C THR A 472 -18.95 21.36 -29.34
N GLU A 473 -17.97 21.52 -30.23
CA GLU A 473 -18.07 22.44 -31.36
C GLU A 473 -17.53 21.72 -32.60
N PRO A 474 -18.31 21.62 -33.69
CA PRO A 474 -17.88 20.98 -34.90
C PRO A 474 -17.05 21.97 -35.71
N THR A 475 -15.73 21.87 -35.65
CA THR A 475 -14.88 22.59 -36.61
C THR A 475 -14.14 21.58 -37.47
N MET A 476 -14.75 21.21 -38.59
CA MET A 476 -14.04 20.62 -39.72
C MET A 476 -13.03 21.65 -40.24
N GLN A 477 -11.75 21.44 -39.96
CA GLN A 477 -10.69 22.15 -40.68
C GLN A 477 -10.41 21.40 -41.99
N VAL A 478 -10.81 21.99 -43.11
CA VAL A 478 -10.37 21.59 -44.46
C VAL A 478 -9.26 22.55 -44.87
N MET A 479 -8.04 22.02 -45.07
CA MET A 479 -6.92 22.77 -45.62
C MET A 479 -7.12 22.97 -47.14
N GLY A 480 -7.19 24.23 -47.57
CA GLY A 480 -7.08 24.64 -48.98
C GLY A 480 -5.67 25.14 -49.33
N PRO A 481 -5.20 25.02 -50.58
CA PRO A 481 -3.80 25.21 -50.97
C PRO A 481 -3.45 26.68 -51.27
N SER A 482 -3.61 27.57 -50.30
CA SER A 482 -3.00 28.91 -50.30
C SER A 482 -3.07 29.50 -48.90
N GLY A 483 -1.97 29.41 -48.16
CA GLY A 483 -1.88 29.77 -46.75
C GLY A 483 -2.05 31.27 -46.47
N ILE A 484 -3.28 31.71 -46.30
CA ILE A 484 -3.61 33.01 -45.69
C ILE A 484 -4.66 32.79 -44.61
N GLN A 485 -4.32 33.20 -43.38
CA GLN A 485 -5.19 33.10 -42.20
C GLN A 485 -5.98 34.42 -42.08
N MET A 486 -7.30 34.39 -42.30
CA MET A 486 -8.18 35.51 -41.95
C MET A 486 -8.91 35.21 -40.65
N THR A 487 -8.78 36.11 -39.67
CA THR A 487 -9.53 36.07 -38.41
C THR A 487 -10.83 36.85 -38.59
N LEU A 488 -11.98 36.19 -38.46
CA LEU A 488 -13.29 36.85 -38.34
C LEU A 488 -13.59 37.05 -36.85
N ALA A 489 -13.76 38.31 -36.43
CA ALA A 489 -14.23 38.66 -35.10
C ALA A 489 -15.74 38.38 -34.98
N ALA A 490 -16.15 37.83 -33.83
CA ALA A 490 -17.55 37.57 -33.50
C ALA A 490 -18.31 38.88 -33.17
N PRO A 491 -19.65 38.92 -33.32
CA PRO A 491 -20.44 40.13 -33.07
C PRO A 491 -20.52 40.45 -31.56
N GLN A 492 -20.49 41.75 -31.22
CA GLN A 492 -20.76 42.23 -29.86
C GLN A 492 -22.26 42.11 -29.53
N GLU A 493 -22.57 41.59 -28.34
CA GLU A 493 -23.93 41.61 -27.76
C GLU A 493 -24.34 43.04 -27.39
N PRO A 494 -25.64 43.40 -27.50
CA PRO A 494 -26.10 44.77 -27.22
C PRO A 494 -26.24 45.05 -25.71
N GLU A 495 -25.90 46.28 -25.33
CA GLU A 495 -26.06 46.84 -23.98
C GLU A 495 -27.53 46.89 -23.54
N GLU A 496 -27.83 46.38 -22.33
CA GLU A 496 -29.11 46.60 -21.65
C GLU A 496 -29.18 48.03 -21.13
N VAL A 497 -30.21 48.76 -21.56
CA VAL A 497 -30.55 50.11 -21.12
C VAL A 497 -31.44 50.03 -19.88
N ASP A 498 -30.99 50.73 -18.84
CA ASP A 498 -31.67 50.94 -17.57
C ASP A 498 -32.99 51.72 -17.76
N SER A 499 -34.11 51.15 -17.29
CA SER A 499 -35.36 51.87 -17.10
C SER A 499 -36.16 51.28 -15.94
N ASN A 500 -36.13 51.93 -14.78
CA ASN A 500 -37.33 52.56 -14.21
C ASN A 500 -37.05 53.20 -12.84
N ASN A 501 -37.12 54.52 -12.88
CA ASN A 501 -37.40 55.39 -11.76
C ASN A 501 -38.91 55.63 -11.73
N THR A 502 -39.61 55.32 -10.63
CA THR A 502 -40.88 55.98 -10.24
C THR A 502 -41.17 55.74 -8.76
N ASP A 503 -41.12 56.84 -8.00
CA ASP A 503 -41.90 57.27 -6.84
C ASP A 503 -42.99 56.32 -6.28
N PHE A 504 -42.84 55.90 -5.01
CA PHE A 504 -43.60 56.37 -3.83
C PHE A 504 -43.03 55.76 -2.54
#